data_AF-A0A7K9C8V2-F1
#
_entry.id   AF-A0A7K9C8V2-F1
#
_cell.length_a   1.000
_cell.length_b   1.000
_cell.length_c   1.000
_cell.angle_alpha   90.00
_cell.angle_beta   90.00
_cell.angle_gamma   90.00
#
_symmetry.space_group_name_H-M   'P 1'
#
loop_
_entity.id
_entity.type
_entity.pdbx_description
1 polymer ?
#
loop_
_entity_poly.entity_id
_entity_poly.type
_entity_poly.pdbx_seq_one_letter_code
_entity_poly.pdbx_strand_id
1 'polypeptide(L)' 'KLLRGGELVLNLYSRLVLRFPGIFHFLSGSSVETNVTSHIQLTQDSPGDLKLVIKDCSSLLGGFRVSLRKG' A
#
# COMPACT_ATOMS: atom_id res chain seq x y z
N LYS A 1 -7.07 23.10 -13.31
CA LYS A 1 -7.33 22.29 -14.53
C LYS A 1 -6.36 21.11 -14.52
N LEU A 2 -6.83 19.87 -14.67
CA LEU A 2 -5.93 18.70 -14.65
C LEU A 2 -4.91 18.81 -15.79
N LEU A 3 -3.62 18.67 -15.47
CA LEU A 3 -2.57 18.67 -16.49
C LEU A 3 -2.53 17.29 -17.14
N ARG A 4 -2.70 17.24 -18.46
CA ARG A 4 -2.48 16.03 -19.25
C ARG A 4 -0.97 15.82 -19.37
N GLY A 5 -0.35 15.22 -18.37
CA GLY A 5 1.07 14.89 -18.39
C GLY A 5 1.54 14.37 -17.04
N GLY A 6 1.76 13.05 -16.95
CA GLY A 6 2.35 12.39 -15.80
C GLY A 6 1.32 11.87 -14.81
N GLU A 7 0.94 10.61 -14.96
CA GLU A 7 0.40 9.82 -13.86
C GLU A 7 1.56 9.06 -13.22
N LEU A 8 1.75 9.23 -11.92
CA LEU A 8 2.76 8.53 -11.16
C LEU A 8 2.08 7.40 -10.39
N VAL A 9 2.51 6.17 -10.66
CA VAL A 9 1.99 4.98 -9.96
C VAL A 9 3.00 4.59 -8.89
N LEU A 10 2.57 4.66 -7.62
CA LEU A 10 3.35 4.18 -6.48
C LEU A 10 2.87 2.77 -6.13
N ASN A 11 3.79 1.79 -6.14
CA ASN A 11 3.50 0.43 -5.70
C ASN A 11 4.32 0.12 -4.45
N LEU A 12 3.63 -0.20 -3.35
CA LEU A 12 4.20 -0.54 -2.07
C LEU A 12 3.84 -1.97 -1.71
N TYR A 13 4.85 -2.85 -1.69
CA TYR A 13 4.74 -4.20 -1.18
C TYR A 13 5.40 -4.30 0.19
N SER A 14 4.69 -4.84 1.18
CA SER A 14 5.23 -5.13 2.50
C SER A 14 4.75 -6.48 3.00
N ARG A 15 5.64 -7.21 3.68
CA ARG A 15 5.38 -8.52 4.27
C ARG A 15 5.92 -8.55 5.69
N LEU A 16 5.04 -8.79 6.65
CA LEU A 16 5.36 -9.02 8.05
C LEU A 16 5.29 -10.52 8.33
N VAL A 17 6.34 -11.10 8.92
CA VAL A 17 6.37 -12.50 9.36
C VAL A 17 6.38 -12.54 10.88
N LEU A 18 5.42 -13.27 11.45
CA LEU A 18 5.25 -13.39 12.89
C LEU A 18 6.12 -14.54 13.42
N ARG A 19 6.87 -14.26 14.48
CA ARG A 19 7.69 -15.23 15.21
C ARG A 19 7.28 -15.23 16.66
N PHE A 20 6.63 -16.30 17.09
CA PHE A 20 6.12 -16.43 18.44
C PHE A 20 6.90 -17.51 19.21
N PRO A 21 7.41 -17.19 20.41
CA PRO A 21 8.02 -18.19 21.28
C PRO A 21 6.96 -19.00 22.06
N GLY A 22 7.38 -20.11 22.67
CA GLY A 22 6.59 -20.89 23.62
C GLY A 22 5.34 -21.53 23.03
N ILE A 23 4.22 -21.49 23.75
CA ILE A 23 2.97 -22.17 23.39
C ILE A 23 2.36 -21.68 22.07
N PHE A 24 2.76 -20.51 21.57
CA PHE A 24 2.29 -19.95 20.30
C PHE A 24 3.23 -20.26 19.12
N HIS A 25 4.26 -21.09 19.32
CA HIS A 25 5.18 -21.49 18.26
C HIS A 25 4.47 -22.14 17.06
N PHE A 26 3.31 -22.77 17.26
CA PHE A 26 2.49 -23.32 16.17
C PHE A 26 2.01 -22.27 15.16
N LEU A 27 1.94 -20.99 15.55
CA LEU A 27 1.61 -19.86 14.69
C LEU A 27 2.85 -19.23 14.04
N SER A 28 4.06 -19.62 14.44
CA SER A 28 5.30 -19.07 13.91
C SER A 28 5.44 -19.37 12.42
N GLY A 29 5.72 -18.31 11.64
CA GLY A 29 5.68 -18.36 10.19
C GLY A 29 4.35 -17.94 9.57
N SER A 30 3.36 -17.55 10.38
CA SER A 30 2.23 -16.76 9.89
C SER A 30 2.73 -15.42 9.34
N SER A 31 2.08 -14.90 8.32
CA SER A 31 2.45 -13.64 7.68
C SER A 31 1.25 -12.75 7.39
N VAL A 32 1.52 -11.44 7.34
CA VAL A 32 0.61 -10.43 6.82
C VAL A 32 1.30 -9.76 5.66
N GLU A 33 0.68 -9.80 4.50
CA GLU A 33 1.15 -9.15 3.28
C GLU A 33 0.22 -7.98 2.95
N THR A 34 0.80 -6.87 2.52
CA THR A 34 0.07 -5.74 1.96
C THR A 34 0.69 -5.36 0.63
N ASN A 35 -0.16 -5.17 -0.36
CA ASN A 35 0.21 -4.64 -1.65
C ASN A 35 -0.70 -3.44 -1.92
N VAL A 36 -0.13 -2.25 -1.90
CA VAL A 36 -0.85 -1.02 -2.17
C VAL A 36 -0.34 -0.42 -3.45
N THR A 37 -1.25 -0.20 -4.39
CA THR A 37 -1.00 0.63 -5.57
C THR A 37 -1.76 1.94 -5.42
N SER A 38 -1.05 3.06 -5.54
CA SER A 38 -1.60 4.42 -5.44
C SER A 38 -1.32 5.18 -6.73
N HIS A 39 -2.37 5.81 -7.27
CA HIS A 39 -2.30 6.65 -8.45
C HIS A 39 -2.19 8.11 -8.03
N ILE A 40 -1.08 8.74 -8.37
CA ILE A 40 -0.81 10.16 -8.10
C ILE A 40 -0.90 10.92 -9.41
N GLN A 41 -1.68 12.00 -9.40
CA GLN A 41 -1.82 12.89 -10.54
C GLN A 41 -1.24 14.26 -10.27
N LEU A 42 -0.66 14.83 -11.33
CA LEU A 42 -0.24 16.21 -11.36
C LEU A 42 -1.44 17.10 -11.72
N THR A 43 -1.75 18.07 -10.88
CA THR A 43 -2.78 19.07 -11.11
C THR A 43 -2.16 20.46 -11.10
N GLN A 44 -2.84 21.43 -11.73
CA GLN A 44 -2.42 22.82 -11.72
C GLN A 44 -3.64 23.71 -11.57
N ASP A 45 -3.68 24.49 -10.48
CA ASP A 45 -4.80 25.38 -10.18
C ASP A 45 -4.57 26.77 -10.80
N SER A 46 -3.33 27.28 -10.74
CA SER A 46 -2.88 28.50 -11.40
C SER A 46 -1.62 28.22 -12.24
N PRO A 47 -1.35 28.98 -13.32
CA PRO A 47 -0.14 28.80 -14.12
C PRO A 47 1.11 28.90 -13.24
N GLY A 48 1.92 27.85 -13.22
CA GLY A 48 3.13 27.73 -12.40
C GLY A 48 2.97 26.98 -11.07
N ASP A 49 1.75 26.77 -10.57
CA ASP A 49 1.50 26.08 -9.30
C ASP A 49 1.13 24.61 -9.52
N LEU A 50 2.15 23.74 -9.53
CA LEU A 50 1.99 22.30 -9.71
C LEU A 50 1.69 21.61 -8.37
N LYS A 51 0.64 20.81 -8.32
CA LYS A 51 0.25 20.03 -7.15
C LYS A 51 0.23 18.53 -7.48
N LEU A 52 0.61 17.72 -6.51
CA LEU A 52 0.48 16.27 -6.58
C LEU A 52 -0.75 15.87 -5.76
N VAL A 53 -1.69 15.19 -6.40
CA VAL A 53 -2.94 14.74 -5.78
C VAL A 53 -3.01 13.23 -5.86
N ILE A 54 -3.15 12.58 -4.72
CA ILE A 54 -3.44 11.14 -4.63
C ILE A 54 -4.89 10.95 -5.03
N LYS A 55 -5.15 10.16 -6.07
CA LYS A 55 -6.51 9.92 -6.58
C LYS A 55 -7.28 8.94 -5.72
N ASP A 56 -6.59 7.92 -5.21
CA ASP A 56 -7.22 6.77 -4.56
C ASP A 56 -6.53 6.46 -3.23
N CYS A 57 -7.10 6.96 -2.12
CA CYS A 57 -6.66 6.58 -0.77
C CYS A 57 -7.30 5.28 -0.26
N SER A 58 -8.36 4.78 -0.93
CA SER A 58 -9.11 3.60 -0.47
C SER A 58 -8.31 2.29 -0.60
N SER A 59 -7.34 2.21 -1.52
CA SER A 59 -6.47 1.04 -1.70
C SER A 59 -5.37 0.92 -0.64
N LEU A 60 -5.08 1.97 0.15
CA LEU A 60 -4.02 1.96 1.18
C LEU A 60 -4.34 1.05 2.38
N LEU A 61 -5.62 0.77 2.66
CA LEU A 61 -6.06 0.05 3.86
C LEU A 61 -6.86 -1.23 3.58
N GLY A 62 -7.13 -1.57 2.31
CA GLY A 62 -8.02 -2.70 1.95
C GLY A 62 -7.32 -4.01 1.56
N GLY A 63 -6.01 -4.00 1.32
CA GLY A 63 -5.30 -5.09 0.63
C GLY A 63 -4.45 -6.01 1.52
N PHE A 64 -4.87 -6.29 2.76
CA PHE A 64 -4.10 -7.16 3.65
C PHE A 64 -4.44 -8.64 3.42
N ARG A 65 -3.46 -9.42 2.99
CA ARG A 65 -3.55 -10.88 2.95
C ARG A 65 -2.92 -11.46 4.20
N VAL A 66 -3.73 -12.11 5.02
CA VAL A 66 -3.27 -12.84 6.20
C VAL A 66 -3.08 -14.30 5.83
N SER A 67 -1.88 -14.83 6.04
CA SER A 67 -1.58 -16.25 5.91
C SER A 67 -1.26 -16.80 7.29
N LEU A 68 -2.17 -17.61 7.82
CA LEU A 68 -1.95 -18.31 9.08
C LEU A 68 -1.32 -19.66 8.79
N ARG A 69 -0.16 -19.92 9.40
CA ARG A 69 0.42 -21.26 9.39
C ARG A 69 -0.33 -22.09 10.43
N LYS A 70 -0.94 -23.21 10.01
CA LYS A 70 -1.34 -24.26 10.94
C LYS A 70 -0.09 -25.08 11.27
N GLY A 71 0.13 -25.30 12.57
CA GLY A 71 1.11 -26.24 13.09
C GLY A 71 0.79 -27.66 12.70
#